data_AF-A0A959V6I8-F1
#
_entry.id   AF-A0A959V6I8-F1
#
_cell.length_a   1.000
_cell.length_b   1.000
_cell.length_c   1.000
_cell.angle_alpha   90.00
_cell.angle_beta   90.00
_cell.angle_gamma   90.00
#
_symmetry.space_group_name_H-M   'P 1'
#
loop_
_entity.id
_entity.type
_entity.pdbx_description
1 polymer ?
#
loop_
_entity_poly.entity_id
_entity_poly.type
_entity_poly.pdbx_seq_one_letter_code
_entity_poly.pdbx_strand_id
1 'polypeptide(L)'
;ILVGERMATIVTVVLAHVQLLLGLIIYMLRFKAIGKMAGLHQRFWKFEHIGTMVVAIVLITLGRVLAKRAKEERRKQLLVGVFFLLALVLILWAIPWPFTEIGHGREWL
;
A
#
# COMPACT_ATOMS: atom_id res chain seq x y z
N ILE A 1 -0.07 0.68 25.24
CA ILE A 1 -0.23 1.54 24.06
C ILE A 1 -0.84 2.81 24.59
N LEU A 2 -0.05 3.88 24.67
CA LEU A 2 -0.56 5.20 25.04
C LEU A 2 -1.64 5.60 24.03
N VAL A 3 -2.61 6.43 24.46
CA VAL A 3 -3.78 6.80 23.64
C VAL A 3 -3.35 7.31 22.25
N GLY A 4 -2.25 8.08 22.17
CA GLY A 4 -1.70 8.58 20.91
C GLY A 4 -1.25 7.49 19.92
N GLU A 5 -0.53 6.46 20.38
CA GLU A 5 -0.04 5.38 19.53
C GLU A 5 -1.18 4.53 18.95
N ARG A 6 -2.24 4.36 19.75
CA ARG A 6 -3.46 3.68 19.31
C ARG A 6 -4.16 4.48 18.22
N MET A 7 -4.26 5.79 18.39
CA MET A 7 -4.86 6.67 17.38
C MET A 7 -4.05 6.66 16.09
N ALA A 8 -2.72 6.78 16.16
CA ALA A 8 -1.83 6.72 15.01
C ALA A 8 -2.04 5.43 14.20
N THR A 9 -2.04 4.27 14.88
CA THR A 9 -2.27 2.97 14.21
C THR A 9 -3.63 2.91 13.50
N ILE A 10 -4.69 3.44 14.12
CA ILE A 10 -6.03 3.45 13.53
C ILE A 10 -6.08 4.36 12.32
N VAL A 11 -5.54 5.57 12.45
CA VAL A 11 -5.50 6.56 11.36
C VAL A 11 -4.73 6.01 10.18
N THR A 12 -3.55 5.39 10.37
CA THR A 12 -2.79 4.78 9.28
C THR A 12 -3.58 3.69 8.56
N VAL A 13 -4.29 2.84 9.31
CA VAL A 13 -5.14 1.80 8.69
C VAL A 13 -6.26 2.42 7.87
N VAL A 14 -6.94 3.43 8.40
CA VAL A 14 -8.02 4.13 7.67
C VAL A 14 -7.46 4.80 6.41
N LEU A 15 -6.35 5.53 6.52
CA LEU A 15 -5.71 6.18 5.37
C LEU A 15 -5.29 5.16 4.30
N ALA A 16 -4.74 4.01 4.69
CA ALA A 16 -4.38 2.95 3.75
C ALA A 16 -5.59 2.37 2.99
N HIS A 17 -6.73 2.21 3.67
CA HIS A 17 -7.97 1.75 3.01
C HIS A 17 -8.57 2.83 2.10
N VAL A 18 -8.54 4.09 2.53
CA VAL A 18 -8.96 5.22 1.68
C VAL A 18 -8.08 5.31 0.44
N GLN A 19 -6.77 5.16 0.58
CA GLN A 19 -5.83 5.15 -0.55
C GLN A 19 -6.14 4.03 -1.56
N LEU A 20 -6.50 2.83 -1.08
CA LEU A 20 -6.94 1.75 -1.98
C LEU A 20 -8.21 2.08 -2.73
N LEU A 21 -9.20 2.64 -2.03
CA LEU A 21 -10.48 3.01 -2.63
C LEU A 21 -10.28 4.08 -3.70
N LEU A 22 -9.48 5.12 -3.40
CA LEU A 22 -9.12 6.14 -4.38
C LEU A 22 -8.37 5.54 -5.57
N GLY A 23 -7.38 4.68 -5.31
CA GLY A 23 -6.65 3.96 -6.36
C GLY A 23 -7.55 3.10 -7.24
N LEU A 24 -8.52 2.40 -6.64
CA LEU A 24 -9.49 1.57 -7.36
C LEU A 24 -10.45 2.41 -8.21
N ILE A 25 -10.92 3.55 -7.69
CA ILE A 25 -11.74 4.49 -8.46
C ILE A 25 -10.96 4.98 -9.69
N ILE A 26 -9.71 5.43 -9.51
CA ILE A 26 -8.86 5.88 -10.62
C ILE A 26 -8.59 4.73 -11.61
N TYR A 27 -8.36 3.52 -11.11
CA TYR A 27 -8.15 2.33 -11.93
C TYR A 27 -9.35 2.04 -12.83
N MET A 28 -10.57 2.11 -12.29
CA MET A 28 -11.80 1.92 -13.07
C MET A 28 -11.98 3.02 -14.12
N LEU A 29 -11.72 4.28 -13.77
CA LEU A 29 -11.80 5.42 -14.69
C LEU A 29 -10.78 5.30 -15.85
N ARG A 30 -9.56 4.81 -15.57
CA ARG A 30 -8.51 4.63 -16.57
C ARG A 30 -8.47 3.23 -17.19
N PHE A 31 -9.43 2.34 -16.91
CA PHE A 31 -9.39 0.95 -17.36
C PHE A 31 -9.22 0.81 -18.89
N LYS A 32 -9.95 1.63 -19.66
CA LYS A 32 -9.82 1.68 -21.13
C LYS A 32 -8.44 2.17 -21.59
N ALA A 33 -7.86 3.14 -20.89
CA ALA A 33 -6.53 3.67 -21.21
C ALA A 33 -5.43 2.63 -20.90
N ILE A 34 -5.55 1.92 -19.78
CA ILE A 34 -4.66 0.80 -19.43
C ILE A 34 -4.79 -0.33 -20.46
N GLY A 35 -6.00 -0.58 -20.97
CA GLY A 35 -6.25 -1.54 -22.05
C GLY A 35 -5.49 -1.23 -23.35
N LYS A 36 -5.25 0.05 -23.65
CA LYS A 36 -4.52 0.52 -24.84
C LYS A 36 -3.00 0.58 -24.65
N MET A 37 -2.50 0.39 -23.44
CA MET A 37 -1.05 0.31 -23.19
C MET A 37 -0.49 -1.00 -23.76
N ALA A 38 0.74 -0.95 -24.27
CA ALA A 38 1.44 -2.12 -24.81
C ALA A 38 2.52 -2.63 -23.85
N GLY A 39 2.80 -3.94 -23.92
CA GLY A 39 3.96 -4.57 -23.29
C GLY A 39 4.01 -4.44 -21.77
N LEU A 40 5.19 -4.07 -21.26
CA LEU A 40 5.53 -4.08 -19.83
C LEU A 40 4.61 -3.17 -18.99
N HIS A 41 4.26 -1.99 -19.50
CA HIS A 41 3.41 -1.04 -18.78
C HIS A 41 2.00 -1.57 -18.53
N GLN A 42 1.42 -2.29 -19.50
CA GLN A 42 0.09 -2.86 -19.33
C GLN A 42 0.07 -3.92 -18.22
N ARG A 43 1.08 -4.79 -18.19
CA ARG A 43 1.22 -5.85 -17.18
C ARG A 43 1.40 -5.26 -15.78
N PHE A 44 2.24 -4.23 -15.65
CA PHE A 44 2.46 -3.56 -14.37
C PHE A 44 1.17 -3.00 -13.79
N TRP A 45 0.46 -2.15 -14.55
CA TRP A 45 -0.75 -1.49 -14.03
C TRP A 45 -1.91 -2.45 -13.80
N LYS A 46 -2.08 -3.49 -14.63
CA LYS A 46 -3.17 -4.48 -14.48
C LYS A 46 -2.97 -5.47 -13.34
N PHE A 47 -1.73 -5.89 -13.07
CA PHE A 47 -1.47 -7.01 -12.16
C PHE A 47 -0.53 -6.65 -11.02
N GLU A 48 0.64 -6.09 -11.32
CA GLU A 48 1.70 -5.93 -10.33
C GLU A 48 1.41 -4.76 -9.38
N HIS A 49 0.96 -3.61 -9.90
CA HIS A 49 0.65 -2.44 -9.09
C HIS A 49 -0.58 -2.66 -8.19
N ILE A 50 -1.72 -3.05 -8.76
CA ILE A 50 -2.93 -3.29 -7.97
C ILE A 50 -2.73 -4.47 -6.99
N GLY A 51 -2.02 -5.52 -7.42
CA GLY A 51 -1.72 -6.69 -6.59
C GLY A 51 -0.85 -6.33 -5.38
N THR A 52 0.22 -5.57 -5.59
CA THR A 52 1.10 -5.11 -4.50
C THR A 52 0.39 -4.18 -3.52
N MET A 53 -0.48 -3.28 -3.99
CA MET A 53 -1.29 -2.41 -3.12
C MET A 53 -2.22 -3.22 -2.20
N VAL A 54 -2.87 -4.25 -2.73
CA VAL A 54 -3.73 -5.14 -1.93
C VAL A 54 -2.91 -5.90 -0.89
N VAL A 55 -1.75 -6.44 -1.27
CA VAL A 55 -0.84 -7.15 -0.34
C VAL A 55 -0.37 -6.22 0.79
N ALA A 56 -0.02 -4.97 0.47
CA ALA A 56 0.40 -3.99 1.47
C ALA A 56 -0.70 -3.71 2.51
N ILE A 57 -1.96 -3.63 2.09
CA ILE A 57 -3.08 -3.36 3.01
C ILE A 57 -3.43 -4.56 3.86
N VAL A 58 -3.32 -5.77 3.29
CA VAL A 58 -3.43 -7.01 4.07
C VAL A 58 -2.37 -7.03 5.16
N LEU A 59 -1.12 -6.67 4.85
CA LEU A 59 -0.04 -6.56 5.84
C LEU A 59 -0.34 -5.53 6.94
N ILE A 60 -0.81 -4.33 6.58
CA ILE A 60 -1.21 -3.28 7.55
C ILE A 60 -2.32 -3.79 8.47
N THR A 61 -3.31 -4.47 7.90
CA THR A 61 -4.45 -5.01 8.65
C THR A 61 -4.02 -6.14 9.59
N LEU A 62 -3.18 -7.05 9.10
CA LEU A 62 -2.59 -8.13 9.89
C LEU A 62 -1.72 -7.58 11.04
N GLY A 63 -0.89 -6.57 10.78
CA GLY A 63 -0.07 -5.92 11.81
C GLY A 63 -0.92 -5.40 12.97
N ARG A 64 -2.05 -4.74 12.68
CA ARG A 64 -2.99 -4.28 13.71
C ARG A 64 -3.69 -5.43 14.44
N VAL A 65 -4.12 -6.47 13.73
CA VAL A 65 -4.81 -7.63 14.33
C VAL A 65 -3.86 -8.40 15.26
N LEU A 66 -2.63 -8.64 14.83
CA LEU A 66 -1.61 -9.32 15.61
C LEU A 66 -1.19 -8.49 16.84
N ALA A 67 -1.04 -7.17 16.68
CA ALA A 67 -0.75 -6.27 17.79
C ALA A 67 -1.88 -6.24 18.84
N LYS A 68 -3.15 -6.34 18.43
CA LYS A 68 -4.27 -6.45 19.38
C LYS A 68 -4.25 -7.75 20.19
N ARG A 69 -3.72 -8.85 19.63
CA ARG A 69 -3.67 -10.18 20.27
C ARG A 69 -2.46 -10.38 21.17
N ALA A 70 -1.41 -9.57 21.03
CA ALA A 70 -0.21 -9.67 21.87
C ALA A 70 -0.52 -9.25 23.33
N LYS A 71 0.04 -9.97 24.31
CA LYS A 71 -0.15 -9.67 25.74
C LYS A 71 0.82 -8.60 26.23
N GLU A 72 2.06 -8.66 25.76
CA GLU A 72 3.15 -7.77 26.18
C GLU A 72 3.18 -6.47 25.35
N GLU A 73 3.33 -5.32 26.02
CA GLU A 73 3.23 -4.00 25.38
C GLU A 73 4.35 -3.72 24.37
N ARG A 74 5.59 -4.09 24.69
CA ARG A 74 6.74 -3.99 23.78
C ARG A 74 6.50 -4.77 22.48
N ARG A 75 5.93 -5.97 22.60
CA ARG A 75 5.62 -6.82 21.44
C ARG A 75 4.52 -6.23 20.56
N LYS A 76 3.56 -5.49 21.13
CA LYS A 76 2.51 -4.77 20.37
C LYS A 76 3.12 -3.72 19.44
N GLN A 77 4.00 -2.87 19.97
CA GLN A 77 4.63 -1.79 19.20
C GLN A 77 5.55 -2.35 18.10
N LEU A 78 6.34 -3.39 18.41
CA LEU A 78 7.21 -4.05 17.43
C LEU A 78 6.40 -4.66 16.28
N LEU A 79 5.28 -5.33 16.57
CA LEU A 79 4.41 -5.89 15.53
C LEU A 79 3.85 -4.79 14.62
N VAL A 80 3.31 -3.70 15.19
CA VAL A 80 2.83 -2.59 14.35
C VAL A 80 3.96 -2.01 13.50
N GLY A 81 5.12 -1.73 14.11
CA GLY A 81 6.27 -1.13 13.44
C GLY A 81 6.79 -1.98 12.27
N VAL A 82 7.01 -3.27 12.48
CA VAL A 82 7.55 -4.17 11.44
C VAL A 82 6.55 -4.34 10.29
N PHE A 83 5.28 -4.62 10.58
CA PHE A 83 4.28 -4.82 9.53
C PHE A 83 4.00 -3.54 8.74
N PHE A 84 3.97 -2.38 9.40
CA PHE A 84 3.74 -1.11 8.72
C PHE A 84 4.96 -0.70 7.89
N LEU A 85 6.18 -0.95 8.37
CA LEU A 85 7.40 -0.71 7.61
C LEU A 85 7.46 -1.60 6.36
N LEU A 86 7.16 -2.89 6.50
CA LEU A 86 7.10 -3.81 5.35
C LEU A 86 6.05 -3.37 4.32
N ALA A 87 4.86 -2.98 4.77
CA ALA A 87 3.83 -2.46 3.88
C ALA A 87 4.25 -1.15 3.20
N LEU A 88 4.91 -0.25 3.93
CA LEU A 88 5.44 1.00 3.37
C LEU A 88 6.48 0.73 2.28
N VAL A 89 7.40 -0.21 2.50
CA VAL A 89 8.41 -0.60 1.51
C VAL A 89 7.73 -1.15 0.24
N LEU A 90 6.70 -1.99 0.38
CA LEU A 90 5.95 -2.50 -0.77
C LEU A 90 5.21 -1.38 -1.53
N ILE A 91 4.59 -0.44 -0.81
CA ILE A 91 3.92 0.71 -1.43
C ILE A 91 4.93 1.55 -2.21
N LEU A 92 6.07 1.88 -1.61
CA LEU A 92 7.13 2.65 -2.27
C LEU A 92 7.69 1.90 -3.48
N TRP A 93 7.87 0.59 -3.39
CA TRP A 93 8.36 -0.20 -4.53
C TRP A 93 7.38 -0.24 -5.70
N ALA A 94 6.08 -0.25 -5.41
CA ALA A 94 5.03 -0.26 -6.41
C ALA A 94 4.72 1.11 -7.02
N ILE A 95 5.35 2.20 -6.55
CA ILE A 95 5.29 3.51 -7.20
C ILE A 95 6.26 3.49 -8.40
N PRO A 96 5.79 3.81 -9.62
CA PRO A 96 6.65 3.87 -10.80
C PRO A 96 7.50 5.14 -10.74
N TRP A 97 8.63 5.08 -10.05
CA TRP A 97 9.54 6.20 -9.90
C TRP A 97 10.15 6.63 -11.24
N PRO A 98 10.48 7.92 -11.42
CA PRO A 98 10.98 8.47 -12.69
C PRO A 98 12.32 7.86 -13.15
N PHE A 99 13.04 7.19 -12.25
CA PHE A 99 14.29 6.48 -12.51
C PHE A 99 14.11 4.97 -12.81
N THR A 100 12.87 4.48 -12.92
CA THR A 100 12.54 3.09 -13.29
C THR A 100 12.05 3.04 -14.72
N GLU A 101 12.25 1.94 -15.45
CA GLU A 101 11.79 1.78 -16.84
C GLU A 101 10.29 2.10 -17.04
N ILE A 102 9.49 1.89 -15.99
CA ILE A 102 8.04 2.11 -16.01
C ILE A 102 7.69 3.59 -15.80
N GLY A 103 8.50 4.32 -15.03
CA GLY A 103 8.32 5.73 -14.71
C GLY A 103 9.17 6.70 -15.52
N HIS A 104 10.17 6.23 -16.28
CA HIS A 104 10.95 7.06 -17.19
C HIS A 104 10.02 7.73 -18.22
N GLY A 105 10.01 9.06 -18.26
CA GLY A 105 9.12 9.87 -19.11
C GLY A 105 7.72 10.14 -18.52
N ARG A 106 7.44 9.64 -17.32
CA ARG A 106 6.25 9.98 -16.52
C ARG A 106 6.74 10.66 -15.26
N GLU A 107 7.08 11.94 -15.37
CA GLU A 107 7.67 12.69 -14.26
C GLU A 107 6.76 12.68 -13.00
N TRP A 108 5.46 12.35 -13.17
CA TRP A 108 4.43 12.23 -12.13
C TRP A 108 3.01 11.78 -12.61
N LEU A 109 2.76 11.44 -13.89
CA LEU A 109 1.44 11.00 -14.44
C LEU A 109 1.50 9.96 -15.59
#